data_AF-A0A2S1CTM2-F1
#
_entry.id   AF-A0A2S1CTM2-F1
#
_cell.length_a   1.000
_cell.length_b   1.000
_cell.length_c   1.000
_cell.angle_alpha   90.00
_cell.angle_beta   90.00
_cell.angle_gamma   90.00
#
_symmetry.space_group_name_H-M   'P 1'
#
loop_
_entity.id
_entity.type
_entity.pdbx_description
1 polymer ?
#
loop_
_entity_poly.entity_id
_entity_poly.type
_entity_poly.pdbx_seq_one_letter_code
_entity_poly.pdbx_strand_id
1 'polypeptide(L)' 'MQANPFDDPQQDCLVLINDRQQYSLWPAFRALPAGWRCLFGPQPQAECLSWLNANWRDIRPAHPSAHRSDHV' A
#
# COMPACT_ATOMS: atom_id res chain seq x y z
N MET A 1 14.85 16.84 -1.49
CA MET A 1 13.66 16.04 -1.15
C MET A 1 13.37 15.16 -2.36
N GLN A 2 13.78 13.89 -2.35
CA GLN A 2 13.47 12.99 -3.47
C GLN A 2 12.05 12.48 -3.25
N ALA A 3 11.08 12.94 -4.05
CA ALA A 3 9.78 12.30 -4.13
C ALA A 3 10.04 10.86 -4.60
N ASN A 4 9.84 9.90 -3.71
CA ASN A 4 9.97 8.50 -4.05
C ASN A 4 8.96 8.24 -5.18
N PRO A 5 9.33 7.65 -6.33
CA PRO A 5 8.42 7.45 -7.48
C PRO A 5 7.27 6.47 -7.21
N PHE A 6 7.08 6.06 -5.95
CA PHE A 6 5.97 5.26 -5.44
C PHE A 6 5.04 6.07 -4.52
N ASP A 7 5.37 7.34 -4.27
CA ASP A 7 4.67 8.26 -3.37
C ASP A 7 4.01 9.41 -4.14
N ASP A 8 3.97 9.32 -5.47
CA ASP A 8 3.32 10.32 -6.30
C ASP A 8 1.81 10.04 -6.32
N PRO A 9 0.98 10.88 -5.67
CA PRO A 9 -0.44 10.61 -5.49
C PRO A 9 -1.23 10.68 -6.80
N GLN A 10 -0.63 11.24 -7.87
CA GLN A 10 -1.22 11.32 -9.19
C GLN A 10 -0.93 10.08 -10.05
N GLN A 11 -0.06 9.17 -9.61
CA GLN A 11 0.25 7.96 -10.35
C GLN A 11 -0.72 6.83 -10.01
N ASP A 12 -1.18 6.13 -11.05
CA ASP A 12 -1.97 4.92 -10.89
C ASP A 12 -1.12 3.80 -10.28
N CYS A 13 -1.68 3.16 -9.27
CA CYS A 13 -1.11 2.06 -8.53
C CYS A 13 -1.98 0.80 -8.66
N LEU A 14 -1.36 -0.32 -8.37
CA LEU A 14 -1.95 -1.64 -8.30
C LEU A 14 -1.71 -2.20 -6.91
N VAL A 15 -2.72 -2.85 -6.34
CA VAL A 15 -2.55 -3.71 -5.18
C VAL A 15 -2.27 -5.10 -5.69
N LEU A 16 -1.07 -5.60 -5.42
CA LEU A 16 -0.66 -6.95 -5.78
C LEU A 16 -0.80 -7.88 -4.59
N ILE A 17 -1.04 -9.16 -4.85
CA ILE A 17 -1.00 -10.24 -3.87
C ILE A 17 -0.13 -11.38 -4.40
N ASN A 18 0.67 -11.98 -3.53
CA ASN A 18 1.41 -13.20 -3.85
C ASN A 18 0.72 -14.44 -3.27
N ASP A 19 1.26 -15.62 -3.59
CA ASP A 19 0.74 -16.90 -3.08
C ASP A 19 0.83 -17.03 -1.55
N ARG A 20 1.73 -16.28 -0.92
CA ARG A 20 1.90 -16.21 0.54
C ARG A 20 0.97 -15.19 1.22
N GLN A 21 -0.06 -14.71 0.52
CA GLN A 21 -1.01 -13.70 0.98
C GLN A 21 -0.36 -12.38 1.44
N GLN A 22 0.80 -12.02 0.88
CA GLN A 22 1.42 -10.73 1.12
C GLN A 22 0.93 -9.74 0.07
N TYR A 23 0.65 -8.50 0.51
CA TYR A 23 0.21 -7.44 -0.39
C TYR A 23 1.34 -6.43 -0.62
N SER A 24 1.36 -5.85 -1.82
CA SER A 24 2.32 -4.83 -2.20
C SER A 24 1.63 -3.77 -3.06
N LEU A 25 1.95 -2.50 -2.84
CA LEU A 25 1.60 -1.43 -3.77
C LEU A 25 2.65 -1.40 -4.88
N TRP A 26 2.18 -1.44 -6.12
CA TRP A 26 3.03 -1.48 -7.31
C TRP A 26 2.57 -0.44 -8.33
N PRO A 27 3.48 0.32 -8.95
CA PRO A 27 3.11 1.32 -9.94
C PRO A 27 2.55 0.66 -11.20
N ALA A 28 1.44 1.17 -11.72
CA ALA A 28 0.75 0.61 -12.89
C ALA A 28 1.59 0.64 -14.18
N PHE A 29 2.55 1.58 -14.28
CA PHE A 29 3.44 1.68 -15.43
C PHE A 29 4.53 0.60 -15.48
N ARG A 30 4.71 -0.19 -14.42
CA ARG A 30 5.75 -1.22 -14.33
C ARG A 30 5.13 -2.61 -14.52
N ALA A 31 5.83 -3.45 -15.30
CA ALA A 31 5.43 -4.85 -15.48
C ALA A 31 5.29 -5.57 -14.12
N LEU A 32 4.33 -6.50 -14.06
CA LEU A 32 4.08 -7.29 -12.86
C LEU A 32 5.22 -8.28 -12.63
N PRO A 33 5.78 -8.35 -11.41
CA PRO A 33 6.78 -9.35 -11.08
C PRO A 33 6.16 -10.77 -11.10
N ALA A 34 6.95 -11.76 -11.50
CA ALA A 34 6.51 -13.15 -11.52
C ALA A 34 6.05 -13.62 -10.13
N GLY A 35 4.94 -14.36 -10.08
CA GLY A 35 4.36 -14.85 -8.83
C GLY A 35 3.50 -13.83 -8.06
N TRP A 36 3.41 -12.59 -8.56
CA TRP A 36 2.48 -11.59 -8.05
C TRP A 36 1.27 -11.46 -8.98
N ARG A 37 0.09 -11.29 -8.40
CA ARG A 37 -1.17 -11.13 -9.11
C ARG A 37 -1.78 -9.79 -8.76
N CYS A 38 -2.28 -9.07 -9.76
CA CYS A 38 -3.05 -7.86 -9.53
C CYS A 38 -4.39 -8.23 -8.89
N LEU A 39 -4.65 -7.66 -7.71
CA LEU A 39 -5.88 -7.86 -6.95
C LEU A 39 -6.84 -6.67 -7.08
N PHE A 40 -6.29 -5.45 -7.19
CA PHE A 40 -7.05 -4.21 -7.36
C PHE A 40 -6.25 -3.16 -8.13
N GLY A 41 -6.92 -2.34 -8.94
CA GLY A 41 -6.30 -1.33 -9.79
C GLY A 41 -6.30 -1.68 -11.30
N PRO A 42 -5.70 -0.83 -12.16
CA PRO A 42 -5.05 0.44 -11.84
C PRO A 42 -6.04 1.48 -11.33
N GLN A 43 -5.67 2.16 -10.24
CA GLN A 43 -6.43 3.25 -9.61
C GLN A 43 -5.45 4.24 -8.95
N PRO A 44 -5.89 5.47 -8.62
CA PRO A 44 -5.08 6.40 -7.83
C PRO A 44 -4.64 5.78 -6.51
N GLN A 45 -3.46 6.18 -6.02
CA GLN A 45 -2.89 5.68 -4.75
C GLN A 45 -3.89 5.75 -3.58
N ALA A 46 -4.69 6.82 -3.49
CA ALA A 46 -5.70 6.98 -2.45
C ALA A 46 -6.77 5.88 -2.46
N GLU A 47 -7.25 5.49 -3.64
CA GLU A 47 -8.23 4.42 -3.81
C GLU A 47 -7.62 3.05 -3.49
N CYS A 48 -6.38 2.79 -3.92
CA CYS A 48 -5.66 1.55 -3.56
C CYS A 48 -5.46 1.43 -2.04
N LEU A 49 -5.10 2.53 -1.36
CA LEU A 49 -4.96 2.57 0.09
C LEU A 49 -6.30 2.37 0.81
N SER A 50 -7.37 2.99 0.30
CA SER A 50 -8.72 2.81 0.84
C SER A 50 -9.19 1.36 0.70
N TRP A 51 -8.94 0.74 -0.46
CA TRP A 51 -9.20 -0.68 -0.70
C TRP A 51 -8.37 -1.56 0.25
N LEU A 52 -7.07 -1.28 0.41
CA LEU A 52 -6.20 -1.98 1.36
C LEU A 52 -6.70 -1.87 2.80
N ASN A 53 -7.11 -0.69 3.25
CA ASN A 53 -7.64 -0.49 4.60
C ASN A 53 -8.98 -1.22 4.82
N ALA A 54 -9.82 -1.32 3.78
CA ALA A 54 -11.09 -2.03 3.85
C ALA A 54 -10.92 -3.57 3.82
N ASN A 55 -9.97 -4.08 3.03
CA ASN A 55 -9.79 -5.52 2.79
C ASN A 55 -8.74 -6.14 3.72
N TRP A 56 -7.70 -5.40 4.08
CA TRP A 56 -6.69 -5.83 5.04
C TRP A 56 -7.11 -5.51 6.48
N ARG A 57 -8.21 -6.13 6.91
CA ARG A 57 -8.80 -5.95 8.24
C ARG A 57 -8.11 -6.72 9.37
N ASP A 58 -7.16 -7.61 9.05
CA ASP A 58 -6.53 -8.52 10.03
C ASP A 58 -5.00 -8.44 10.10
N ILE A 59 -4.36 -7.35 9.64
CA ILE A 59 -3.07 -6.96 10.26
C ILE A 59 -3.43 -6.13 11.47
N ARG A 60 -3.68 -6.77 12.60
CA ARG A 60 -3.54 -6.04 13.86
C ARG A 60 -2.08 -5.60 13.93
N PRO A 61 -1.75 -4.29 13.86
CA PRO A 61 -0.50 -3.86 14.44
C PRO A 61 -0.59 -4.26 15.92
N ALA A 62 0.34 -5.06 16.42
CA ALA A 62 0.61 -5.02 17.85
C ALA A 62 0.90 -3.53 18.15
N HIS A 63 0.01 -2.90 18.90
CA HIS A 63 0.02 -1.47 19.20
C HIS A 63 1.42 -0.90 19.37
N PRO A 64 1.69 0.30 18.85
CA PRO A 64 2.36 1.29 19.67
C PRO A 64 1.28 2.20 20.22
N SER A 65 0.99 2.00 21.52
CA SER A 65 0.34 3.02 22.33
C SER A 65 0.99 4.37 22.08
N ALA A 66 0.17 5.40 22.01
CA ALA A 66 0.60 6.78 21.90
C ALA A 66 1.72 7.10 22.91
N HIS A 67 2.79 7.74 22.43
CA HIS A 67 3.54 8.67 23.25
C HIS A 67 3.86 9.90 22.40
N ARG A 68 2.82 10.71 22.20
CA ARG A 68 2.97 12.11 21.82
C ARG A 68 3.58 12.83 23.03
N SER A 69 4.65 13.55 22.75
CA SER A 69 5.47 14.35 23.67
C SER A 69 4.67 15.11 24.73
N ASP A 70 5.06 14.91 26.00
CA ASP A 70 4.99 15.94 27.02
C ASP A 70 6.29 16.75 26.90
N HIS A 71 6.17 18.03 26.59
CA HIS A 71 7.27 19.00 26.57
C HIS A 71 7.07 19.83 27.84
N VAL A 72 7.97 19.68 28.80
CA VAL A 72 8.13 20.58 29.96
C VAL A 72 9.40 21.39 29.79
#